data_AF-A0A2W4RHZ6-F1
#
_entry.id   AF-A0A2W4RHZ6-F1
#
_cell.length_a   1.000
_cell.length_b   1.000
_cell.length_c   1.000
_cell.angle_alpha   90.00
_cell.angle_beta   90.00
_cell.angle_gamma   90.00
#
_symmetry.space_group_name_H-M   'P 1'
#
loop_
_entity.id
_entity.type
_entity.pdbx_description
1 polymer ?
#
loop_
_entity_poly.entity_id
_entity_poly.type
_entity_poly.pdbx_seq_one_letter_code
_entity_poly.pdbx_strand_id
1 'polypeptide(L)'
;MKRKTFEVSKQKTTRDTSYYVSNSVLEPSTAKPLAGELAQAIRRHWGVESNNWIRDATFNEDGIKTKAGNQAQVMGLLRGLAIELIRKTMPKNFQAAIEKFADVPGALESMLLQVNFLLESRGLSLSFGIEPVRLFHARHPLVGWRCYRFGKGRPFGCHFYL
;
A
#
# COMPACT_ATOMS: atom_id res chain seq x y z
N MET A 1 -15.87 -12.99 -2.24
CA MET A 1 -14.79 -12.65 -3.21
C MET A 1 -14.06 -13.92 -3.60
N LYS A 2 -13.83 -14.17 -4.90
CA LYS A 2 -13.11 -15.36 -5.38
C LYS A 2 -11.72 -14.97 -5.87
N ARG A 3 -10.70 -15.74 -5.49
CA ARG A 3 -9.30 -15.57 -5.95
C ARG A 3 -8.82 -16.88 -6.57
N LYS A 4 -8.10 -16.77 -7.68
CA LYS A 4 -7.37 -17.88 -8.30
C LYS A 4 -5.89 -17.52 -8.27
N THR A 5 -5.08 -18.38 -7.68
CA THR A 5 -3.62 -18.21 -7.62
C THR A 5 -2.98 -19.33 -8.41
N PHE A 6 -2.00 -18.99 -9.26
CA PHE A 6 -1.20 -19.96 -9.98
C PHE A 6 0.24 -19.91 -9.46
N GLU A 7 0.71 -21.02 -8.92
CA GLU A 7 2.10 -21.19 -8.48
C GLU A 7 2.91 -21.78 -9.63
N VAL A 8 3.79 -20.97 -10.21
CA VAL A 8 4.55 -21.33 -11.43
C VAL A 8 5.48 -22.51 -11.20
N SER A 9 6.19 -22.54 -10.06
CA SER A 9 7.16 -23.59 -9.74
C SER A 9 6.54 -24.98 -9.60
N LYS A 10 5.31 -25.05 -9.07
CA LYS A 10 4.59 -26.31 -8.84
C LYS A 10 3.51 -26.60 -9.90
N GLN A 11 3.36 -25.71 -10.89
CA GLN A 11 2.28 -25.72 -11.87
C GLN A 11 0.88 -25.94 -11.24
N LYS A 12 0.68 -25.39 -10.04
CA LYS A 12 -0.52 -25.66 -9.23
C LYS A 12 -1.44 -24.46 -9.24
N THR A 13 -2.73 -24.71 -9.43
CA THR A 13 -3.78 -23.69 -9.30
C THR A 13 -4.54 -23.90 -7.99
N THR A 14 -4.63 -22.85 -7.18
CA THR A 14 -5.47 -22.81 -5.98
C THR A 14 -6.63 -21.83 -6.19
N ARG A 15 -7.82 -22.17 -5.67
CA ARG A 15 -9.01 -21.31 -5.68
C ARG A 15 -9.46 -21.07 -4.25
N ASP A 16 -9.56 -19.80 -3.88
CA ASP A 16 -10.01 -19.36 -2.57
C ASP A 16 -11.32 -18.59 -2.69
N THR A 17 -12.24 -18.82 -1.77
CA THR A 17 -13.46 -18.02 -1.63
C THR A 17 -13.52 -17.42 -0.24
N SER A 18 -13.55 -16.09 -0.17
CA SER A 18 -13.70 -15.36 1.09
C SER A 18 -15.13 -14.85 1.23
N TYR A 19 -15.73 -15.11 2.40
CA TYR A 19 -17.02 -14.60 2.82
C TYR A 19 -16.80 -13.40 3.77
N TYR A 20 -17.67 -12.41 3.67
CA TYR A 20 -17.61 -11.20 4.49
C TYR A 20 -18.97 -10.98 5.12
N VAL A 21 -18.98 -10.54 6.37
CA VAL A 21 -20.18 -10.25 7.15
C VAL A 21 -20.17 -8.77 7.50
N SER A 22 -21.32 -8.11 7.33
CA SER A 22 -21.54 -6.70 7.67
C SER A 22 -22.81 -6.61 8.51
N ASN A 23 -22.84 -5.64 9.41
CA ASN A 23 -24.03 -5.31 10.20
C ASN A 23 -24.97 -4.30 9.48
N SER A 24 -24.72 -4.01 8.20
CA SER A 24 -25.54 -3.08 7.42
C SER A 24 -26.92 -3.66 7.09
N VAL A 25 -27.96 -2.85 7.22
CA VAL A 25 -29.33 -3.20 6.82
C VAL A 25 -29.39 -3.29 5.29
N LEU A 26 -29.90 -4.41 4.77
CA LEU A 26 -29.99 -4.68 3.34
C LEU A 26 -31.41 -4.44 2.85
N GLU A 27 -31.63 -3.31 2.16
CA GLU A 27 -32.85 -3.14 1.37
C GLU A 27 -32.69 -3.85 0.01
N PRO A 28 -33.72 -4.52 -0.52
CA PRO A 28 -33.61 -5.28 -1.79
C PRO A 28 -33.11 -4.44 -2.96
N SER A 29 -33.45 -3.15 -2.99
CA SER A 29 -33.05 -2.18 -4.01
C SER A 29 -31.59 -1.73 -3.88
N THR A 30 -31.00 -1.77 -2.67
CA THR A 30 -29.64 -1.29 -2.38
C THR A 30 -28.62 -2.39 -2.09
N ALA A 31 -29.07 -3.64 -1.90
CA ALA A 31 -28.21 -4.76 -1.55
C ALA A 31 -27.08 -5.01 -2.56
N LYS A 32 -27.37 -4.96 -3.87
CA LYS A 32 -26.36 -5.15 -4.93
C LYS A 32 -25.34 -4.00 -5.00
N PRO A 33 -25.75 -2.70 -5.08
CA PRO A 33 -24.78 -1.61 -5.11
C PRO A 33 -23.94 -1.56 -3.83
N LEU A 34 -24.54 -1.75 -2.65
CA LEU A 34 -23.81 -1.79 -1.38
C LEU A 34 -22.76 -2.92 -1.35
N ALA A 35 -23.13 -4.13 -1.79
CA ALA A 35 -22.17 -5.23 -1.88
C ALA A 35 -20.98 -4.91 -2.81
N GLY A 36 -21.22 -4.18 -3.90
CA GLY A 36 -20.17 -3.70 -4.80
C GLY A 36 -19.22 -2.71 -4.13
N GLU A 37 -19.76 -1.73 -3.41
CA GLU A 37 -18.98 -0.74 -2.66
C GLU A 37 -18.13 -1.40 -1.58
N LEU A 38 -18.71 -2.30 -0.79
CA LEU A 38 -18.00 -3.03 0.26
C LEU A 38 -16.88 -3.90 -0.33
N ALA A 39 -17.13 -4.59 -1.44
CA ALA A 39 -16.11 -5.36 -2.13
C ALA A 39 -14.95 -4.48 -2.63
N GLN A 40 -15.24 -3.28 -3.15
CA GLN A 40 -14.21 -2.32 -3.56
C GLN A 40 -13.40 -1.84 -2.35
N ALA A 41 -14.06 -1.52 -1.24
CA ALA A 41 -13.41 -1.11 0.00
C ALA A 41 -12.45 -2.18 0.53
N ILE A 42 -12.89 -3.44 0.59
CA ILE A 42 -12.05 -4.60 0.95
C ILE A 42 -10.83 -4.70 0.04
N ARG A 43 -11.02 -4.58 -1.28
CA ARG A 43 -9.91 -4.66 -2.24
C ARG A 43 -8.88 -3.55 -2.03
N ARG A 44 -9.33 -2.32 -1.76
CA ARG A 44 -8.44 -1.19 -1.48
C ARG A 44 -7.61 -1.42 -0.23
N HIS A 45 -8.21 -2.00 0.82
CA HIS A 45 -7.46 -2.30 2.04
C HIS A 45 -6.41 -3.38 1.89
N TRP A 46 -6.69 -4.46 1.17
CA TRP A 46 -5.65 -5.43 0.85
C TRP A 46 -4.50 -4.79 0.07
N GLY A 47 -4.77 -3.74 -0.71
CA GLY A 47 -3.74 -2.90 -1.32
C GLY A 47 -2.88 -2.14 -0.30
N VAL A 48 -3.48 -1.61 0.76
CA VAL A 48 -2.76 -0.97 1.88
C VAL A 48 -1.89 -1.98 2.62
N GLU A 49 -2.44 -3.16 2.93
CA GLU A 49 -1.72 -4.19 3.67
C GLU A 49 -0.55 -4.79 2.87
N SER A 50 -0.72 -4.93 1.55
CA SER A 50 0.39 -5.27 0.66
C SER A 50 1.53 -4.23 0.74
N ASN A 51 1.18 -2.94 0.88
CA ASN A 51 2.19 -1.89 1.07
C ASN A 51 2.91 -1.99 2.41
N ASN A 52 2.19 -2.33 3.49
CA ASN A 52 2.79 -2.57 4.81
C ASN A 52 3.76 -3.75 4.74
N TRP A 53 3.36 -4.86 4.11
CA TRP A 53 4.24 -6.00 3.92
C TRP A 53 5.54 -5.63 3.18
N ILE A 54 5.48 -4.79 2.14
CA ILE A 54 6.71 -4.30 1.47
C ILE A 54 7.60 -3.52 2.43
N ARG A 55 7.03 -2.66 3.30
CA ARG A 55 7.81 -1.89 4.29
C ARG A 55 8.48 -2.81 5.30
N ASP A 56 7.75 -3.78 5.82
CA ASP A 56 8.25 -4.68 6.85
C ASP A 56 9.29 -5.65 6.27
N ALA A 57 8.98 -6.28 5.13
CA ALA A 57 9.83 -7.31 4.54
C ALA A 57 11.00 -6.76 3.71
N THR A 58 10.79 -5.71 2.91
CA THR A 58 11.83 -5.18 2.02
C THR A 58 12.64 -4.06 2.68
N PHE A 59 11.98 -3.17 3.43
CA PHE A 59 12.66 -2.03 4.08
C PHE A 59 13.03 -2.30 5.54
N ASN A 60 12.81 -3.53 6.02
CA ASN A 60 13.11 -3.98 7.39
C ASN A 60 12.62 -2.97 8.45
N GLU A 61 11.39 -2.45 8.29
CA GLU A 61 10.85 -1.39 9.14
C GLU A 61 10.86 -1.81 10.62
N ASP A 62 10.45 -3.04 10.92
CA ASP A 62 10.40 -3.61 12.27
C ASP A 62 11.79 -3.73 12.93
N GLY A 63 12.85 -3.86 12.13
CA GLY A 63 14.22 -3.94 12.60
C GLY A 63 14.79 -2.61 13.12
N ILE A 64 14.13 -1.48 12.81
CA ILE A 64 14.68 -0.15 13.08
C ILE A 64 14.08 0.45 14.35
N LYS A 65 14.92 0.59 15.38
CA LYS A 65 14.56 1.25 16.63
C LYS A 65 14.62 2.76 16.48
N THR A 66 13.47 3.42 16.57
CA THR A 66 13.40 4.88 16.63
C THR A 66 13.66 5.38 18.05
N LYS A 67 14.57 6.36 18.17
CA LYS A 67 14.99 6.94 19.46
C LYS A 67 14.43 8.35 19.67
N ALA A 68 14.17 9.08 18.58
CA ALA A 68 13.59 10.42 18.63
C ALA A 68 12.08 10.38 18.33
N GLY A 69 11.31 11.30 18.95
CA GLY A 69 9.83 11.30 18.92
C GLY A 69 9.22 11.25 17.51
N ASN A 70 9.73 12.08 16.59
CA ASN A 70 9.17 12.19 15.23
C ASN A 70 9.79 11.22 14.22
N GLN A 71 10.81 10.46 14.62
CA GLN A 71 11.62 9.66 13.69
C GLN A 71 10.78 8.56 13.01
N ALA A 72 9.85 7.94 13.72
CA ALA A 72 8.98 6.91 13.14
C ALA A 72 8.11 7.46 12.01
N GLN A 73 7.52 8.63 12.20
CA GLN A 73 6.68 9.28 11.20
C GLN A 73 7.50 9.69 9.97
N VAL A 74 8.65 10.34 10.18
CA VAL A 74 9.54 10.76 9.08
C VAL A 74 10.01 9.56 8.27
N MET A 75 10.47 8.50 8.93
CA MET A 75 10.91 7.28 8.24
C MET A 75 9.76 6.59 7.49
N GLY A 76 8.54 6.60 8.05
CA GLY A 76 7.35 6.09 7.37
C GLY A 76 7.00 6.87 6.10
N LEU A 77 7.19 8.20 6.11
CA LEU A 77 6.99 9.05 4.92
C LEU A 77 8.07 8.80 3.87
N LEU A 78 9.34 8.73 4.27
CA LEU A 78 10.46 8.48 3.36
C LEU A 78 10.36 7.12 2.67
N ARG A 79 9.99 6.05 3.41
CA ARG A 79 9.72 4.73 2.81
C ARG A 79 8.54 4.76 1.87
N GLY A 80 7.46 5.48 2.24
CA GLY A 80 6.31 5.68 1.37
C GLY A 80 6.72 6.32 0.03
N LEU A 81 7.51 7.40 0.08
CA LEU A 81 8.04 8.06 -1.10
C LEU A 81 8.91 7.10 -1.94
N ALA A 82 9.85 6.40 -1.31
CA ALA A 82 10.73 5.46 -2.01
C ALA A 82 9.92 4.36 -2.72
N ILE A 83 8.91 3.79 -2.06
CA ILE A 83 8.03 2.78 -2.66
C ILE A 83 7.32 3.34 -3.88
N GLU A 84 6.75 4.54 -3.81
CA GLU A 84 6.04 5.16 -4.94
C GLU A 84 6.98 5.48 -6.11
N LEU A 85 8.21 5.92 -5.85
CA LEU A 85 9.23 6.11 -6.88
C LEU A 85 9.59 4.78 -7.56
N ILE A 86 9.88 3.76 -6.77
CA ILE A 86 10.21 2.42 -7.28
C ILE A 86 9.06 1.88 -8.13
N ARG A 87 7.79 2.08 -7.73
CA ARG A 87 6.59 1.67 -8.49
C ARG A 87 6.53 2.26 -9.90
N LYS A 88 7.07 3.45 -10.13
CA LYS A 88 7.12 4.06 -11.48
C LYS A 88 7.93 3.24 -12.47
N THR A 89 8.85 2.40 -12.00
CA THR A 89 9.61 1.47 -12.85
C THR A 89 8.90 0.14 -13.12
N MET A 90 7.71 -0.07 -12.56
CA MET A 90 6.94 -1.32 -12.65
C MET A 90 7.78 -2.57 -12.31
N PRO A 91 8.43 -2.61 -11.13
CA PRO A 91 9.31 -3.70 -10.78
C PRO A 91 8.52 -4.99 -10.55
N LYS A 92 9.11 -6.12 -10.99
CA LYS A 92 8.57 -7.45 -10.67
C LYS A 92 8.82 -7.85 -9.21
N ASN A 93 9.92 -7.36 -8.64
CA ASN A 93 10.32 -7.61 -7.25
C ASN A 93 10.98 -6.33 -6.70
N PHE A 94 10.49 -5.83 -5.56
CA PHE A 94 11.02 -4.62 -4.93
C PHE A 94 12.45 -4.80 -4.43
N GLN A 95 12.77 -5.96 -3.83
CA GLN A 95 14.10 -6.26 -3.31
C GLN A 95 15.15 -6.21 -4.42
N ALA A 96 14.89 -6.90 -5.53
CA ALA A 96 15.79 -6.92 -6.68
C ALA A 96 15.98 -5.53 -7.32
N ALA A 97 14.94 -4.68 -7.29
CA ALA A 97 15.06 -3.30 -7.78
C ALA A 97 15.97 -2.45 -6.88
N ILE A 98 15.84 -2.59 -5.55
CA ILE A 98 16.70 -1.89 -4.59
C ILE A 98 18.14 -2.36 -4.71
N GLU A 99 18.39 -3.67 -4.81
CA GLU A 99 19.73 -4.24 -5.04
C GLU A 99 20.35 -3.68 -6.31
N LYS A 100 19.61 -3.66 -7.43
CA LYS A 100 20.08 -3.07 -8.68
C LYS A 100 20.46 -1.60 -8.53
N PHE A 101 19.68 -0.81 -7.78
CA PHE A 101 19.98 0.60 -7.53
C PHE A 101 21.21 0.80 -6.63
N ALA A 102 21.48 -0.12 -5.71
CA ALA A 102 22.67 -0.12 -4.88
C ALA A 102 23.93 -0.52 -5.67
N ASP A 103 23.82 -1.53 -6.52
CA ASP A 103 24.93 -2.06 -7.31
C ASP A 103 25.30 -1.14 -8.48
N VAL A 104 24.31 -0.48 -9.07
CA VAL A 104 24.48 0.40 -10.24
C VAL A 104 23.83 1.76 -9.97
N PRO A 105 24.57 2.72 -9.38
CA PRO A 105 24.05 4.05 -9.08
C PRO A 105 23.46 4.78 -10.30
N GLY A 106 24.03 4.58 -11.50
CA GLY A 106 23.50 5.15 -12.74
C GLY A 106 22.07 4.67 -13.09
N ALA A 107 21.67 3.48 -12.63
CA ALA A 107 20.30 3.00 -12.78
C ALA A 107 19.33 3.75 -11.86
N LEU A 108 19.76 4.11 -10.65
CA LEU A 108 19.00 4.96 -9.74
C LEU A 108 18.88 6.38 -10.30
N GLU A 109 19.97 6.95 -10.81
CA GLU A 109 19.97 8.28 -11.45
C GLU A 109 19.01 8.32 -12.63
N SER A 110 19.09 7.32 -13.51
CA SER A 110 18.18 7.21 -14.66
C SER A 110 16.71 7.13 -14.23
N MET A 111 16.42 6.37 -13.17
CA MET A 111 15.08 6.32 -12.57
C MET A 111 14.65 7.68 -12.04
N LEU A 112 15.53 8.37 -11.31
CA LEU A 112 15.22 9.67 -10.71
C LEU A 112 15.01 10.76 -11.77
N LEU A 113 15.72 10.69 -12.90
CA LEU A 113 15.52 11.61 -14.03
C LEU A 113 14.21 11.36 -14.78
N GLN A 114 13.72 10.11 -14.79
CA GLN A 114 12.43 9.78 -15.41
C GLN A 114 11.25 10.28 -14.57
N VAL A 115 11.39 10.31 -13.24
CA VAL A 115 10.38 10.87 -12.37
C VAL A 115 10.63 12.37 -12.32
N ASN A 116 9.69 13.19 -12.80
CA ASN A 116 9.78 14.66 -12.79
C ASN A 116 9.65 15.25 -11.37
N PHE A 117 10.30 14.63 -10.38
CA PHE A 117 10.24 14.92 -8.95
C PHE A 117 11.21 16.04 -8.54
N LEU A 118 12.26 16.32 -9.35
CA LEU A 118 13.33 17.28 -9.01
C LEU A 118 13.52 18.41 -10.04
N LEU A 119 12.70 18.51 -11.09
CA LEU A 119 12.83 19.58 -12.09
C LEU A 119 11.71 20.63 -11.95
N GLU A 120 11.75 21.38 -10.84
CA GLU A 120 11.02 22.66 -10.72
C GLU A 120 11.96 23.81 -11.14
N SER A 121 12.21 23.96 -12.43
CA SER A 121 12.74 25.23 -12.97
C SER A 121 12.52 25.40 -14.48
N ARG A 122 11.35 25.01 -15.01
CA ARG A 122 10.89 25.42 -16.34
C ARG A 122 9.40 25.72 -16.35
N GLY A 123 9.03 26.83 -15.71
CA GLY A 123 7.96 27.73 -16.14
C GLY A 123 6.63 27.12 -16.58
N LEU A 124 6.12 26.13 -15.86
CA LEU A 124 4.77 25.63 -16.06
C LEU A 124 4.05 25.66 -14.73
N SER A 125 2.93 26.37 -14.70
CA SER A 125 1.90 26.33 -13.66
C SER A 125 1.49 24.87 -13.42
N LEU A 126 2.20 24.21 -12.51
CA LEU A 126 1.89 22.87 -12.05
C LEU A 126 0.72 22.98 -11.07
N SER A 127 -0.48 22.73 -11.58
CA SER A 127 -1.52 22.10 -10.78
C SER A 127 -1.03 20.69 -10.45
N PHE A 128 -0.06 20.59 -9.54
CA PHE A 128 0.35 19.34 -8.94
C PHE A 128 -0.84 18.93 -8.07
N GLY A 129 -1.77 18.22 -8.70
CA GLY A 129 -2.74 17.38 -8.02
C GLY A 129 -1.95 16.28 -7.32
N ILE A 130 -1.27 16.66 -6.24
CA ILE A 130 -1.25 15.83 -5.05
C ILE A 130 -2.73 15.66 -4.74
N GLU A 131 -3.40 14.70 -5.37
CA GLU A 131 -4.35 13.95 -4.56
C GLU A 131 -3.49 13.55 -3.37
N PRO A 132 -3.79 14.04 -2.16
CA PRO A 132 -3.10 13.55 -0.99
C PRO A 132 -3.05 12.04 -1.17
N VAL A 133 -1.97 11.41 -0.73
CA VAL A 133 -2.17 10.09 -0.13
C VAL A 133 -3.29 10.40 0.84
N ARG A 134 -4.54 10.09 0.45
CA ARG A 134 -5.67 10.24 1.34
C ARG A 134 -5.14 9.39 2.47
N LEU A 135 -4.83 10.01 3.60
CA LEU A 135 -5.25 9.40 4.84
C LEU A 135 -6.67 9.01 4.48
N PHE A 136 -6.86 7.74 4.16
CA PHE A 136 -8.14 7.21 3.77
C PHE A 136 -8.87 7.15 5.12
N HIS A 137 -9.17 8.32 5.67
CA HIS A 137 -10.46 8.63 6.23
C HIS A 137 -11.47 8.46 5.09
N ALA A 138 -11.63 7.22 4.62
CA ALA A 138 -12.97 6.75 4.43
C ALA A 138 -13.56 6.73 5.83
N ARG A 139 -14.07 7.88 6.28
CA ARG A 139 -15.35 7.86 6.98
C ARG A 139 -16.38 7.50 5.92
N HIS A 140 -16.34 6.25 5.46
CA HIS A 140 -17.58 5.65 5.02
C HIS A 140 -18.36 5.48 6.33
N PRO A 141 -19.61 5.95 6.42
CA PRO A 141 -20.38 5.83 7.66
C PRO A 141 -20.54 4.37 8.13
N LEU A 142 -20.23 3.40 7.27
CA LEU A 142 -20.36 1.96 7.49
C LEU A 142 -19.03 1.19 7.41
N VAL A 143 -17.89 1.84 7.12
CA VAL A 143 -16.62 1.14 6.84
C VAL A 143 -15.49 1.83 7.57
N GLY A 144 -14.97 1.17 8.61
CA GLY A 144 -13.92 1.68 9.48
C GLY A 144 -12.67 0.81 9.44
N TRP A 145 -11.51 1.45 9.35
CA TRP A 145 -10.21 0.78 9.45
C TRP A 145 -9.55 1.24 10.73
N ARG A 146 -9.12 0.29 11.55
CA ARG A 146 -8.27 0.59 12.70
C ARG A 146 -7.07 -0.32 12.64
N CYS A 147 -5.96 0.24 12.19
CA CYS A 147 -4.67 -0.40 12.30
C CYS A 147 -4.12 -0.11 13.69
N TYR A 148 -3.84 -1.17 14.43
CA TYR A 148 -3.27 -1.11 15.76
C TYR A 148 -1.83 -1.61 15.70
N ARG A 149 -0.91 -0.83 16.30
CA ARG A 149 0.40 -1.33 16.70
C ARG A 149 0.29 -1.75 18.16
N PHE A 150 0.18 -3.06 18.42
CA PHE A 150 0.07 -3.59 19.78
C PHE A 150 1.42 -3.56 20.51
N GLY A 151 1.93 -2.38 20.87
CA GLY A 151 3.20 -2.27 21.62
C GLY A 151 4.43 -2.77 20.84
N LYS A 152 5.62 -2.60 21.42
CA LYS A 152 6.90 -2.90 20.75
C LYS A 152 7.03 -4.39 20.42
N GLY A 153 7.27 -4.71 19.14
CA GLY A 153 7.63 -6.06 18.68
C GLY A 153 6.47 -7.02 18.40
N ARG A 154 5.23 -6.53 18.25
CA ARG A 154 4.09 -7.34 17.80
C ARG A 154 3.68 -6.99 16.37
N PRO A 155 3.18 -7.97 15.59
CA PRO A 155 2.82 -7.77 14.19
C PRO A 155 1.79 -6.65 14.04
N PHE A 156 1.87 -5.93 12.92
CA PHE A 156 0.88 -4.94 12.55
C PHE A 156 -0.48 -5.64 12.41
N GLY A 157 -1.46 -5.23 13.23
CA GLY A 157 -2.81 -5.79 13.21
C GLY A 157 -3.76 -4.76 12.64
N CYS A 158 -4.21 -4.95 11.40
CA CYS A 158 -5.29 -4.13 10.87
C CYS A 158 -6.63 -4.86 11.03
N HIS A 159 -7.50 -4.31 11.87
CA HIS A 159 -8.87 -4.76 11.98
C HIS A 159 -9.74 -3.99 10.99
N PHE A 160 -10.41 -4.76 10.13
CA PHE A 160 -11.44 -4.25 9.26
C PHE A 160 -12.81 -4.42 9.94
N TYR A 161 -13.58 -3.33 10.01
CA TYR A 161 -14.96 -3.37 10.48
C TYR A 161 -15.90 -2.91 9.36
N LEU A 162 -16.95 -3.72 9.14
CA LEU A 162 -18.03 -3.59 8.15
C LEU A 162 -19.39 -3.45 8.83
#